data_AF-A0A1R3UXF1-F1
#
_entry.id   AF-A0A1R3UXF1-F1
#
_cell.length_a   1.000
_cell.length_b   1.000
_cell.length_c   1.000
_cell.angle_alpha   90.00
_cell.angle_beta   90.00
_cell.angle_gamma   90.00
#
_symmetry.space_group_name_H-M   'P 1'
#
loop_
_entity.id
_entity.type
_entity.pdbx_description
1 polymer ?
#
loop_
_entity_poly.entity_id
_entity_poly.type
_entity_poly.pdbx_seq_one_letter_code
_entity_poly.pdbx_strand_id
1 'polypeptide(L)' 'MRPPRVAASPAALECRLHSTVGLGDSTVVFGRVLRIAVAPEALADGRPEVTLLRPLARLGRNEWSTLGEVRAIDRLPYHP' A
#
# COMPACT_ATOMS: atom_id res chain seq x y z
N MET A 1 7.01 -23.38 4.88
CA MET A 1 7.69 -22.06 4.84
C MET A 1 6.62 -20.98 4.65
N ARG A 2 6.70 -19.84 5.37
CA ARG A 2 5.80 -18.68 5.15
C ARG A 2 6.55 -17.62 4.33
N PRO A 3 5.87 -16.82 3.48
CA PRO A 3 6.54 -15.76 2.72
C PRO A 3 7.22 -14.75 3.66
N PRO A 4 8.52 -14.43 3.47
CA PRO A 4 9.21 -13.44 4.29
C PRO A 4 8.80 -12.01 3.93
N ARG A 5 8.98 -11.07 4.86
CA ARG A 5 8.90 -9.63 4.59
C ARG A 5 10.21 -9.15 3.98
N VAL A 6 10.15 -8.11 3.14
CA VAL A 6 11.34 -7.40 2.66
C VAL A 6 11.89 -6.55 3.81
N ALA A 7 13.11 -6.85 4.25
CA ALA A 7 13.69 -6.24 5.46
C ALA A 7 13.77 -4.70 5.38
N ALA A 8 14.02 -4.14 4.20
CA ALA A 8 14.11 -2.69 4.00
C ALA A 8 12.77 -1.99 3.73
N SER A 9 11.65 -2.71 3.64
CA SER A 9 10.35 -2.09 3.41
C SER A 9 9.79 -1.53 4.72
N PRO A 10 9.38 -0.25 4.78
CA PRO A 10 8.84 0.37 6.01
C PRO A 10 7.44 -0.15 6.36
N ALA A 11 6.76 -0.82 5.43
CA ALA A 11 5.47 -1.46 5.68
C ALA A 11 5.35 -2.78 4.90
N ALA A 12 4.56 -3.72 5.43
CA ALA A 12 4.23 -4.97 4.77
C ALA A 12 2.83 -5.46 5.15
N LEU A 13 2.09 -5.97 4.17
CA LEU A 13 0.82 -6.65 4.37
C LEU A 13 1.06 -8.16 4.38
N GLU A 14 0.76 -8.82 5.49
CA GLU A 14 0.79 -10.28 5.57
C GLU A 14 -0.57 -10.82 5.14
N CYS A 15 -0.60 -11.52 4.00
CA CYS A 15 -1.84 -11.97 3.39
C CYS A 15 -1.90 -13.50 3.29
N ARG A 16 -3.13 -14.03 3.30
CA ARG A 16 -3.43 -15.36 2.72
C ARG A 16 -4.15 -15.19 1.39
N LEU A 17 -3.94 -16.10 0.45
CA LEU A 17 -4.70 -16.13 -0.79
C LEU A 17 -6.19 -16.26 -0.46
N HIS A 18 -7.01 -15.37 -1.00
CA HIS A 18 -8.45 -15.47 -0.98
C HIS A 18 -8.95 -16.18 -2.25
N SER A 19 -8.61 -15.64 -3.43
CA SER A 19 -8.99 -16.18 -4.72
C SER A 19 -8.13 -15.60 -5.84
N THR A 20 -8.21 -16.21 -7.02
CA THR A 20 -7.64 -15.68 -8.27
C THR A 20 -8.71 -15.62 -9.35
N VAL A 21 -8.64 -14.61 -10.22
CA VAL A 21 -9.51 -14.48 -11.40
C VAL A 21 -8.63 -14.30 -12.63
N GLY A 22 -8.84 -15.12 -13.65
CA GLY A 22 -8.18 -14.94 -14.95
C GLY A 22 -8.80 -13.78 -15.71
N LEU A 23 -7.97 -12.93 -16.31
CA LEU A 23 -8.38 -11.79 -17.12
C LEU A 23 -7.46 -11.70 -18.34
N GLY A 24 -7.89 -12.30 -19.46
CA GLY A 24 -7.03 -12.46 -20.64
C GLY A 24 -5.80 -13.31 -20.32
N ASP A 25 -4.61 -12.74 -20.53
CA ASP A 25 -3.31 -13.34 -20.21
C ASP A 25 -2.83 -13.01 -18.78
N SER A 26 -3.64 -12.31 -18.00
CA SER A 26 -3.30 -11.84 -16.66
C SER A 26 -4.07 -12.59 -15.57
N THR A 27 -3.55 -12.60 -14.35
CA THR A 27 -4.22 -13.14 -13.16
C THR A 27 -4.39 -12.06 -12.12
N VAL A 28 -5.65 -11.76 -11.78
CA VAL A 28 -5.97 -10.91 -10.62
C VAL A 28 -5.91 -11.77 -9.37
N VAL A 29 -5.05 -11.40 -8.42
CA VAL A 29 -4.88 -12.11 -7.15
C VAL A 29 -5.54 -11.33 -6.02
N PHE A 30 -6.55 -11.91 -5.38
CA PHE A 30 -7.19 -11.34 -4.20
C PHE A 30 -6.55 -11.93 -2.95
N GLY A 31 -5.97 -11.07 -2.11
CA GLY A 31 -5.37 -11.45 -0.82
C GLY A 31 -6.21 -10.97 0.35
N ARG A 32 -6.44 -11.83 1.36
CA ARG A 32 -6.99 -11.40 2.65
C ARG A 32 -5.85 -10.98 3.56
N VAL A 33 -5.83 -9.70 3.94
CA VAL A 33 -4.89 -9.15 4.93
C VAL A 33 -5.17 -9.78 6.29
N LEU A 34 -4.14 -10.38 6.89
CA LEU A 34 -4.17 -10.98 8.22
C LEU A 34 -3.48 -10.08 9.25
N ARG A 35 -2.39 -9.41 8.85
CA ARG A 35 -1.64 -8.46 9.68
C ARG A 35 -1.05 -7.36 8.80
N ILE A 36 -0.79 -6.23 9.42
CA ILE A 36 -0.03 -5.12 8.83
C ILE A 36 1.14 -4.87 9.77
N ALA A 37 2.35 -4.94 9.23
CA ALA A 37 3.55 -4.57 9.97
C ALA A 37 4.07 -3.25 9.43
N VAL A 38 4.34 -2.29 10.31
CA VAL A 38 4.82 -0.94 9.96
C VAL A 38 6.01 -0.65 10.86
N ALA A 39 7.07 -0.12 10.27
CA ALA A 39 8.25 0.30 10.99
C ALA A 39 7.87 1.45 11.95
N PRO A 40 8.31 1.43 13.22
CA PRO A 40 7.94 2.47 14.19
C PRO A 40 8.26 3.89 13.71
N GLU A 41 9.37 4.07 12.99
CA GLU A 41 9.81 5.33 12.40
C GLU A 41 8.94 5.83 11.23
N ALA A 42 8.01 5.01 10.75
CA ALA A 42 7.04 5.37 9.72
C ALA A 42 5.64 5.66 10.29
N LEU A 43 5.51 5.74 11.62
CA LEU A 43 4.27 6.07 12.31
C LEU A 43 4.29 7.51 12.83
N ALA A 44 3.14 8.18 12.72
CA ALA A 44 2.80 9.38 13.49
C ALA A 44 1.44 9.15 14.16
N ASP A 45 1.33 9.45 15.46
CA ASP A 45 0.10 9.26 16.25
C ASP A 45 -0.50 7.84 16.14
N GLY A 46 0.38 6.83 16.11
CA GLY A 46 0.00 5.42 15.99
C GLY A 46 -0.55 5.02 14.63
N ARG A 47 -0.45 5.89 13.62
CA ARG A 47 -0.92 5.64 12.25
C ARG A 47 0.24 5.74 11.25
N PRO A 48 0.22 4.97 10.16
CA PRO A 48 1.22 5.11 9.11
C PRO A 48 1.16 6.51 8.51
N GLU A 49 2.28 7.23 8.58
CA GLU A 49 2.40 8.59 8.06
C GLU A 49 3.02 8.54 6.66
N VAL A 50 2.28 9.04 5.67
CA VAL A 50 2.62 8.90 4.26
C VAL A 50 3.95 9.56 3.92
N THR A 51 4.25 10.70 4.54
CA THR A 51 5.51 11.43 4.34
C THR A 51 6.73 10.67 4.90
N LEU A 52 6.54 9.78 5.88
CA LEU A 52 7.59 8.91 6.42
C LEU A 52 7.71 7.59 5.63
N LEU A 53 6.57 7.06 5.16
CA LEU A 53 6.52 5.86 4.30
C LEU A 53 7.21 6.08 2.95
N ARG A 54 7.17 7.30 2.40
CA ARG A 54 7.80 7.69 1.12
C ARG A 54 7.53 6.69 -0.02
N PRO A 55 6.25 6.37 -0.32
CA PRO A 55 5.93 5.38 -1.34
C PRO A 55 6.35 5.85 -2.74
N LEU A 56 6.68 4.88 -3.59
CA LEU A 56 6.87 5.10 -5.03
C LEU A 56 5.59 4.76 -5.78
N ALA A 57 5.29 5.53 -6.83
CA ALA A 57 4.24 5.21 -7.78
C ALA A 57 4.84 4.91 -9.16
N ARG A 58 4.33 3.87 -9.82
CA ARG A 58 4.73 3.52 -11.18
C ARG A 58 4.04 4.48 -12.16
N LEU A 59 4.81 5.01 -13.10
CA LEU A 59 4.30 5.86 -14.19
C LEU A 59 4.36 5.09 -15.52
N GLY A 60 4.42 5.81 -16.65
CA GLY A 60 4.65 5.22 -17.95
C GLY A 60 6.05 4.60 -18.05
N ARG A 61 6.20 3.59 -18.91
CA ARG A 61 7.51 2.98 -19.23
C ARG A 61 8.28 2.57 -17.96
N ASN A 62 9.55 2.96 -17.85
CA ASN A 62 10.42 2.71 -16.70
C ASN A 62 10.48 3.92 -15.74
N GLU A 63 9.43 4.74 -15.72
CA GLU A 63 9.38 5.96 -14.92
C GLU A 63 8.66 5.70 -13.60
N TRP A 64 9.10 6.40 -12.55
CA TRP A 64 8.55 6.32 -11.20
C TRP A 64 8.52 7.72 -10.59
N SER A 65 7.51 7.99 -9.76
CA SER A 65 7.45 9.20 -8.93
C SER A 65 7.56 8.86 -7.46
N THR A 66 8.06 9.83 -6.68
CA THR A 66 7.91 9.87 -5.23
C THR A 66 6.55 10.45 -4.86
N LEU A 67 6.24 10.46 -3.56
CA LEU A 67 5.13 11.22 -3.01
C LEU A 67 5.26 12.71 -3.41
N GLY A 68 4.26 13.23 -4.11
CA GLY A 68 4.14 14.66 -4.44
C GLY A 68 3.64 15.49 -3.27
N GLU A 69 2.99 16.62 -3.55
CA GLU A 69 2.34 17.45 -2.52
C GLU A 69 1.18 16.68 -1.85
N VAL A 70 1.20 16.58 -0.52
CA VAL A 70 0.10 16.00 0.26
C VAL A 70 -0.84 17.13 0.69
N ARG A 71 -2.13 16.99 0.37
CA ARG A 71 -3.18 17.94 0.78
C ARG A 71 -4.20 17.23 1.66
N ALA A 72 -4.52 17.83 2.80
CA ALA A 72 -5.65 17.40 3.62
C ALA A 72 -6.94 17.94 3.00
N ILE A 73 -7.82 17.03 2.58
CA ILE A 73 -9.12 17.37 2.00
C ILE A 73 -10.16 16.54 2.75
N ASP A 74 -11.01 17.20 3.52
CA ASP A 74 -12.16 16.54 4.12
C ASP A 74 -13.20 16.22 3.05
N ARG A 75 -13.88 15.08 3.22
CA ARG A 75 -14.96 14.70 2.31
C ARG A 75 -16.06 15.76 2.38
N LEU A 76 -16.33 16.43 1.26
CA LEU A 76 -17.42 17.40 1.18
C LEU A 76 -18.75 16.71 1.53
N PRO A 77 -19.53 17.26 2.48
CA PRO A 77 -20.83 16.71 2.81
C PRO A 77 -21.75 16.80 1.60
N TYR A 78 -22.37 15.68 1.24
CA TYR A 78 -23.41 15.65 0.23
C TYR A 78 -24.68 16.28 0.81
N HIS A 79 -25.16 17.34 0.17
CA HIS A 79 -26.48 17.90 0.42
C HIS A 79 -27.39 17.45 -0.73
N PRO A 80 -28.46 16.66 -0.45
CA PRO A 80 -29.43 16.26 -1.46
C PRO A 80 -30.23 17.44 -2.01
#